data_AF-A0A7X1PHI1-F1
#
_entry.id   AF-A0A7X1PHI1-F1
#
_cell.length_a   1.000
_cell.length_b   1.000
_cell.length_c   1.000
_cell.angle_alpha   90.00
_cell.angle_beta   90.00
_cell.angle_gamma   90.00
#
_symmetry.space_group_name_H-M   'P 1'
#
loop_
_entity.id
_entity.type
_entity.pdbx_description
1 polymer ?
#
loop_
_entity_poly.entity_id
_entity_poly.type
_entity_poly.pdbx_seq_one_letter_code
_entity_poly.pdbx_strand_id
1 'polypeptide(L)' 'MNAELLQGGLDRLVLSLDGVRIAYDFEAIKLEPTVRGQFVRDVLDAELEEAERERILVTGLRALDGRTDLEVS' A
#
# COMPACT_ATOMS: atom_id res chain seq x y z
N MET A 1 41.70 33.76 2.76
CA MET A 1 40.33 33.95 3.29
C MET A 1 39.40 33.37 2.22
N ASN A 2 39.11 32.06 2.20
CA ASN A 2 38.09 31.34 3.00
C ASN A 2 36.77 32.12 3.05
N ALA A 3 35.58 31.62 2.72
CA ALA A 3 35.05 30.31 2.34
C ALA A 3 33.86 30.61 1.37
N GLU A 4 33.04 29.73 0.80
CA GLU A 4 32.43 28.51 1.30
C GLU A 4 31.59 27.93 0.15
N LEU A 5 31.61 26.61 -0.01
CA LEU A 5 30.70 25.87 -0.88
C LEU A 5 29.25 26.19 -0.51
N LEU A 6 28.37 26.38 -1.50
CA LEU A 6 26.92 26.34 -1.28
C LEU A 6 26.52 24.90 -0.91
N GLN A 7 26.73 24.51 0.34
CA GLN A 7 26.14 23.31 0.94
C GLN A 7 24.77 23.68 1.50
N GLY A 8 23.82 23.92 0.61
CA GLY A 8 22.41 24.00 0.98
C GLY A 8 21.87 22.60 1.24
N GLY A 9 22.18 22.04 2.40
CA GLY A 9 21.57 20.81 2.88
C GLY A 9 20.07 21.02 3.09
N LEU A 10 19.25 20.04 2.72
CA LEU A 10 17.83 20.03 3.03
C LEU A 10 17.68 19.91 4.56
N ASP A 11 17.46 21.02 5.25
CA ASP A 11 17.32 21.04 6.71
C ASP A 11 16.05 20.32 7.21
N ARG A 12 15.03 20.19 6.35
CA ARG A 12 13.79 19.48 6.69
C ARG A 12 12.94 19.13 5.47
N LEU A 13 12.58 17.86 5.36
CA LEU A 13 11.49 17.39 4.49
C LEU A 13 10.27 17.09 5.36
N VAL A 14 9.16 17.81 5.14
CA VAL A 14 7.87 17.53 5.79
C VAL A 14 6.95 16.91 4.75
N LEU A 15 6.66 15.62 4.91
CA LEU A 15 5.67 14.93 4.08
C LEU A 15 4.30 15.11 4.74
N SER A 16 3.38 15.80 4.06
CA SER A 16 1.96 15.72 4.38
C SER A 16 1.38 14.49 3.69
N LEU A 17 0.86 13.56 4.48
CA LEU A 17 0.18 12.36 3.96
C LEU A 17 -1.31 12.60 3.70
N ASP A 18 -1.80 13.83 3.94
CA ASP A 18 -3.20 14.20 3.68
C ASP A 18 -3.45 14.16 2.16
N GLY A 19 -3.88 12.99 1.68
CA GLY A 19 -4.11 12.70 0.26
C GLY A 19 -3.18 11.64 -0.35
N VAL A 20 -2.22 11.10 0.40
CA VAL A 20 -1.44 9.94 -0.05
C VAL A 20 -2.32 8.71 0.07
N ARG A 21 -2.94 8.31 -1.05
CA ARG A 21 -3.57 7.01 -1.18
C ARG A 21 -2.48 5.97 -1.35
N ILE A 22 -2.45 4.98 -0.45
CA ILE A 22 -1.67 3.76 -0.69
C ILE A 22 -2.27 3.13 -1.95
N ALA A 23 -1.53 3.21 -3.05
CA ALA A 23 -1.85 2.48 -4.25
C ALA A 23 -1.31 1.05 -4.07
N TYR A 24 -2.21 0.11 -3.80
CA TYR A 24 -1.86 -1.30 -3.74
C TYR A 24 -1.75 -1.85 -5.16
N ASP A 25 -0.68 -2.57 -5.45
CA ASP A 25 -0.56 -3.37 -6.67
C ASP A 25 -1.28 -4.70 -6.45
N PHE A 26 -2.57 -4.74 -6.79
CA PHE A 26 -3.40 -5.95 -6.60
C PHE A 26 -2.88 -7.13 -7.43
N GLU A 27 -2.28 -6.88 -8.59
CA GLU A 27 -1.75 -7.90 -9.48
C GLU A 27 -0.49 -8.55 -8.89
N ALA A 28 0.33 -7.80 -8.17
CA ALA A 28 1.43 -8.35 -7.39
C ALA A 28 0.93 -9.09 -6.14
N ILE A 29 0.02 -8.49 -5.37
CA ILE A 29 -0.44 -9.03 -4.08
C ILE A 29 -1.19 -10.36 -4.27
N LYS A 30 -1.98 -10.51 -5.33
CA LYS A 30 -2.72 -11.77 -5.59
C LYS A 30 -1.81 -12.98 -5.79
N LEU A 31 -0.52 -12.78 -6.09
CA LEU A 31 0.46 -13.86 -6.27
C LEU A 31 1.06 -14.33 -4.94
N GLU A 32 0.81 -13.62 -3.85
CA GLU A 32 1.33 -13.98 -2.54
C GLU A 32 0.63 -15.23 -1.99
N PRO A 33 1.38 -16.21 -1.44
CA PRO A 33 0.81 -17.36 -0.74
C PRO A 33 0.43 -17.00 0.71
N THR A 34 -0.32 -15.91 0.89
CA THR A 34 -0.69 -15.34 2.19
C THR A 34 -2.20 -15.10 2.26
N VAL A 35 -2.73 -14.82 3.46
CA VAL A 35 -4.16 -14.47 3.62
C VAL A 35 -4.47 -13.20 2.84
N ARG A 36 -3.51 -12.27 2.80
CA ARG A 36 -3.58 -11.05 2.00
C ARG A 36 -3.73 -11.36 0.52
N GLY A 37 -2.92 -12.27 -0.01
CA GLY A 37 -3.03 -12.70 -1.41
C GLY A 37 -4.34 -13.42 -1.70
N GLN A 38 -4.81 -14.30 -0.81
CA GLN A 38 -6.09 -14.99 -0.98
C GLN A 38 -7.27 -14.02 -0.98
N PHE A 39 -7.28 -13.06 -0.05
CA PHE A 39 -8.30 -12.02 0.00
C PHE A 39 -8.40 -11.24 -1.33
N VAL A 40 -7.27 -10.87 -1.92
CA VAL A 40 -7.28 -10.18 -3.22
C VAL A 40 -7.83 -11.07 -4.33
N ARG A 41 -7.44 -12.35 -4.38
CA ARG A 41 -7.99 -13.31 -5.37
C ARG A 41 -9.51 -13.41 -5.25
N ASP A 42 -10.02 -13.62 -4.05
CA ASP A 42 -11.45 -13.79 -3.79
C ASP A 42 -12.27 -12.55 -4.18
N VAL A 43 -11.76 -11.35 -3.88
CA VAL A 43 -12.45 -10.09 -4.19
C VAL A 43 -12.37 -9.75 -5.68
N LEU A 44 -11.28 -10.11 -6.37
CA LEU A 44 -11.16 -9.93 -7.82
C LEU A 44 -12.11 -10.87 -8.59
N ASP A 45 -12.24 -12.11 -8.15
CA ASP A 45 -13.11 -13.14 -8.76
C ASP A 45 -14.59 -12.93 -8.45
N ALA A 46 -14.93 -12.10 -7.46
CA ALA A 46 -16.30 -11.77 -7.11
C ALA A 46 -16.98 -10.88 -8.18
N GLU A 47 -18.27 -11.15 -8.42
CA GLU A 47 -19.12 -10.32 -9.27
C GLU A 47 -19.54 -9.04 -8.52
N LEU A 48 -18.64 -8.06 -8.51
CA LEU A 48 -18.83 -6.76 -7.87
C LEU A 48 -18.66 -5.62 -8.88
N GLU A 49 -19.38 -4.53 -8.64
CA GLU A 49 -19.14 -3.27 -9.34
C GLU A 49 -17.73 -2.75 -9.06
N GLU A 50 -17.07 -2.15 -10.06
CA GLU A 50 -15.66 -1.74 -9.98
C GLU A 50 -15.36 -0.87 -8.75
N ALA A 51 -16.20 0.14 -8.51
CA ALA A 51 -16.04 1.05 -7.38
C ALA A 51 -16.26 0.36 -6.02
N GLU A 52 -17.07 -0.69 -5.95
CA GLU A 52 -17.27 -1.47 -4.73
C GLU A 52 -16.08 -2.39 -4.46
N ARG A 53 -15.62 -3.10 -5.50
CA ARG A 53 -14.41 -3.92 -5.45
C ARG A 53 -13.19 -3.12 -5.01
N GLU A 54 -12.96 -1.93 -5.57
CA GLU A 54 -11.84 -1.07 -5.17
C GLU A 54 -11.92 -0.68 -3.69
N ARG A 55 -13.11 -0.29 -3.21
CA ARG A 55 -13.31 0.05 -1.79
C ARG A 55 -13.03 -1.12 -0.86
N ILE A 56 -13.50 -2.31 -1.22
CA ILE A 56 -13.30 -3.53 -0.44
C ILE A 56 -11.81 -3.88 -0.42
N LEU A 57 -11.13 -3.88 -1.58
CA LEU A 57 -9.71 -4.17 -1.68
C LEU A 57 -8.88 -3.22 -0.81
N VAL A 58 -9.06 -1.91 -0.97
CA VAL A 58 -8.29 -0.90 -0.21
C VAL A 58 -8.55 -1.03 1.30
N THR A 59 -9.81 -1.18 1.70
CA THR A 59 -10.17 -1.26 3.13
C THR A 59 -9.69 -2.56 3.76
N GLY A 60 -9.87 -3.69 3.08
CA GLY A 60 -9.45 -5.00 3.56
C GLY A 60 -7.94 -5.13 3.64
N LEU A 61 -7.20 -4.68 2.61
CA LEU A 61 -5.74 -4.67 2.64
C LEU A 61 -5.21 -3.77 3.75
N ARG A 62 -5.81 -2.60 3.97
CA ARG A 62 -5.46 -1.73 5.10
C ARG A 62 -5.68 -2.40 6.46
N ALA A 63 -6.72 -3.22 6.60
CA ALA A 63 -7.00 -3.96 7.84
C ALA A 63 -6.04 -5.15 8.05
N LEU A 64 -5.52 -5.71 6.96
CA LEU A 64 -4.52 -6.79 6.98
C LEU A 64 -3.08 -6.25 7.12
N ASP A 65 -2.83 -5.00 6.73
CA ASP A 65 -1.54 -4.34 6.94
C ASP A 65 -1.20 -4.27 8.43
N GLY A 66 -0.01 -4.77 8.78
CA GLY A 66 0.45 -4.89 10.17
C GLY A 66 0.22 -6.27 10.81
N ARG A 67 -0.40 -7.22 10.09
CA ARG A 67 -0.54 -8.62 10.52
C ARG A 67 0.42 -9.54 9.76
N THR A 68 1.59 -9.78 10.33
CA THR A 68 2.62 -10.68 9.76
C THR A 68 2.41 -12.15 10.12
N ASP A 69 1.37 -12.47 10.90
CA ASP A 69 1.04 -13.79 11.44
C ASP A 69 0.12 -14.62 10.54
N LEU A 70 -0.23 -14.12 9.35
CA LEU A 70 -1.29 -14.66 8.50
C LEU A 70 -0.75 -15.38 7.25
N GLU A 71 -0.11 -16.53 7.44
CA GLU A 71 0.23 -17.47 6.36
C GLU A 71 -0.92 -18.45 6.08
N VAL A 72 -1.09 -18.86 4.82
CA VAL A 72 -2.11 -19.85 4.42
C VAL A 72 -1.39 -21.14 4.03
N SER A 73 -1.76 -22.24 4.69
CA SER A 73 -1.23 -23.60 4.46
C SER A 73 -1.99 -24.34 3.37
#